data_AF-A0A316D5R8-F1
#
_entry.id   AF-A0A316D5R8-F1
#
_cell.length_a   1.000
_cell.length_b   1.000
_cell.length_c   1.000
_cell.angle_alpha   90.00
_cell.angle_beta   90.00
_cell.angle_gamma   90.00
#
_symmetry.space_group_name_H-M   'P 1'
#
loop_
_entity.id
_entity.type
_entity.pdbx_description
1 polymer ?
#
loop_
_entity_poly.entity_id
_entity_poly.type
_entity_poly.pdbx_seq_one_letter_code
_entity_poly.pdbx_strand_id
1 'polypeptide(L)'
;MSQVVLPKNVVEFVRTESGSHLLLLLLEHSFGHSLQRINHIERANMAREYGNDSTVELDLELLLDHLSLIRVVSNLNSRAEESLINYWSSEDGSISLADARRYVADALRIAPQKHPERGRAYKNLAYLLLARNKTQAACELIGKAMEVFQQNGLMEQIEELLEMISIRTEMECKMLQENIAAVLREMEVELS
;
A
#
# COMPACT_ATOMS: atom_id res chain seq x y z
N MET A 1 13.67 9.35 52.27
CA MET A 1 12.73 9.98 51.30
C MET A 1 13.58 10.53 50.17
N SER A 2 13.49 9.96 48.98
CA SER A 2 14.20 10.45 47.79
C SER A 2 13.67 11.85 47.45
N GLN A 3 14.54 12.86 47.41
CA GLN A 3 14.18 14.20 46.95
C GLN A 3 13.69 14.09 45.50
N VAL A 4 12.43 14.42 45.26
CA VAL A 4 11.89 14.53 43.90
C VAL A 4 12.54 15.77 43.29
N VAL A 5 13.55 15.54 42.46
CA VAL A 5 14.20 16.60 41.68
C VAL A 5 13.25 16.97 40.54
N LEU A 6 12.66 18.16 40.61
CA LEU A 6 11.81 18.68 39.55
C LEU A 6 12.67 19.07 38.33
N PRO A 7 12.24 18.72 37.11
CA PRO A 7 12.96 19.09 35.90
C PRO A 7 12.98 20.61 35.72
N LYS A 8 14.12 21.14 35.28
CA LYS A 8 14.39 22.59 35.23
C LYS A 8 14.03 23.24 33.89
N ASN A 9 13.81 22.43 32.87
CA ASN A 9 13.44 22.87 31.53
C ASN A 9 12.63 21.79 30.79
N VAL A 10 12.07 22.15 29.64
CA VAL A 10 11.22 21.26 28.83
C VAL A 10 11.97 20.01 28.37
N VAL A 11 13.24 20.14 27.99
CA VAL A 11 14.05 18.99 27.52
C VAL A 11 14.25 17.96 28.63
N GLU A 12 14.54 18.42 29.84
CA GLU A 12 14.69 17.56 31.02
C GLU A 12 13.36 16.93 31.42
N PHE A 13 12.26 17.69 31.32
CA PHE A 13 10.92 17.20 31.61
C PHE A 13 10.47 16.11 30.62
N VAL A 14 10.61 16.33 29.30
CA VAL A 14 10.21 15.36 28.26
C VAL A 14 10.98 14.03 28.37
N ARG A 15 12.19 14.03 28.95
CA ARG A 15 12.96 12.80 29.21
C ARG A 15 12.44 11.97 30.40
N THR A 16 11.55 12.53 31.21
CA THR A 16 10.84 11.78 32.25
C THR A 16 9.68 11.02 31.65
N GLU A 17 9.26 9.91 32.26
CA GLU A 17 8.10 9.13 31.81
C GLU A 17 6.82 9.97 31.70
N SER A 18 6.55 10.83 32.69
CA SER A 18 5.40 11.72 32.67
C SER A 18 5.49 12.79 31.57
N GLY A 19 6.68 13.31 31.30
CA GLY A 19 6.88 14.31 30.24
C GLY A 19 6.80 13.69 28.84
N SER A 20 7.33 12.48 28.63
CA SER A 20 7.17 11.75 27.37
C SER A 20 5.71 11.39 27.12
N HIS A 21 4.98 10.97 28.15
CA HIS A 21 3.55 10.68 28.03
C HIS A 21 2.72 11.93 27.70
N LEU A 22 2.98 13.06 28.37
CA LEU A 22 2.31 14.33 28.04
C LEU A 22 2.63 14.79 26.60
N LEU A 23 3.87 14.60 26.14
CA LEU A 23 4.24 14.92 24.76
C LEU A 23 3.45 14.08 23.76
N LEU A 24 3.31 12.78 24.00
CA LEU A 24 2.50 11.89 23.16
C LEU A 24 1.03 12.35 23.10
N LEU A 25 0.42 12.64 24.25
CA LEU A 25 -0.96 13.15 24.31
C LEU A 25 -1.14 14.47 23.55
N LEU A 26 -0.16 15.38 23.62
CA LEU A 26 -0.19 16.64 22.88
C LEU A 26 -0.05 16.44 21.37
N LEU A 27 0.80 15.50 20.94
CA LEU A 27 0.94 15.12 19.53
C LEU A 27 -0.33 14.46 19.01
N GLU A 28 -0.90 13.51 19.75
CA GLU A 28 -2.19 12.88 19.47
C GLU A 28 -3.29 13.92 19.28
N HIS A 29 -3.45 14.83 20.24
CA HIS A 29 -4.48 15.86 20.18
C HIS A 29 -4.28 16.82 19.00
N SER A 30 -3.05 17.28 18.77
CA SER A 30 -2.73 18.19 17.66
C SER A 30 -2.95 17.52 16.30
N PHE A 31 -2.55 16.25 16.18
CA PHE A 31 -2.69 15.46 14.98
C PHE A 31 -4.17 15.15 14.70
N GLY A 32 -4.92 14.65 15.69
CA GLY A 32 -6.35 14.39 15.57
C GLY A 32 -7.15 15.63 15.18
N HIS A 33 -6.86 16.79 15.79
CA HIS A 33 -7.49 18.05 15.42
C HIS A 33 -7.13 18.51 13.99
N SER A 34 -5.93 18.19 13.51
CA SER A 34 -5.51 18.50 12.14
C SER A 34 -6.23 17.59 11.12
N LEU A 35 -6.35 16.30 11.42
CA LEU A 35 -7.08 15.34 10.60
C LEU A 35 -8.57 15.67 10.48
N GLN A 36 -9.20 16.15 11.57
CA GLN A 36 -10.60 16.58 11.56
C GLN A 36 -10.88 17.78 10.64
N ARG A 37 -9.85 18.54 10.26
CA ARG A 37 -9.96 19.68 9.35
C ARG A 37 -9.84 19.29 7.87
N ILE A 38 -9.42 18.05 7.58
CA ILE A 38 -9.39 17.53 6.20
C ILE A 38 -10.84 17.44 5.73
N ASN A 39 -11.10 17.93 4.51
CA ASN A 39 -12.46 17.88 3.99
C ASN A 39 -12.90 16.42 3.77
N HIS A 40 -14.21 16.15 3.82
CA HIS A 40 -14.73 14.79 3.79
C HIS A 40 -14.36 14.01 2.51
N ILE A 41 -14.18 14.70 1.38
CA ILE A 41 -13.81 14.08 0.10
C ILE A 41 -12.34 13.64 0.14
N GLU A 42 -11.45 14.53 0.57
CA GLU A 42 -10.01 14.25 0.74
C GLU A 42 -9.79 13.13 1.77
N ARG A 43 -10.55 13.14 2.87
CA ARG A 43 -10.52 12.07 3.88
C ARG A 43 -10.94 10.73 3.28
N ALA A 44 -12.01 10.70 2.49
CA ALA A 44 -12.44 9.47 1.81
C ALA A 44 -11.41 8.97 0.79
N ASN A 45 -10.76 9.88 0.05
CA ASN A 45 -9.69 9.53 -0.89
C ASN A 45 -8.47 8.95 -0.16
N MET A 46 -8.01 9.62 0.90
CA MET A 46 -6.94 9.11 1.74
C MET A 46 -7.29 7.74 2.34
N ALA A 47 -8.52 7.54 2.80
CA ALA A 47 -8.93 6.27 3.37
C ALA A 47 -8.85 5.12 2.36
N ARG A 48 -9.14 5.40 1.09
CA ARG A 48 -8.98 4.46 -0.02
C ARG A 48 -7.51 4.17 -0.32
N GLU A 49 -6.67 5.20 -0.39
CA GLU A 49 -5.23 5.05 -0.67
C GLU A 49 -4.45 4.31 0.43
N TYR A 50 -4.82 4.53 1.69
CA TYR A 50 -4.19 3.92 2.86
C TYR A 50 -4.93 2.67 3.35
N GLY A 51 -6.07 2.33 2.74
CA GLY A 51 -6.93 1.19 3.09
C GLY A 51 -7.50 1.20 4.51
N ASN A 52 -7.44 2.34 5.19
CA ASN A 52 -8.15 2.61 6.43
C ASN A 52 -8.43 4.11 6.56
N ASP A 53 -9.47 4.47 7.30
CA ASP A 53 -9.66 5.86 7.69
C ASP A 53 -8.69 6.22 8.83
N SER A 54 -7.53 6.75 8.46
CA SER A 54 -6.49 7.21 9.39
C SER A 54 -6.90 8.41 10.25
N THR A 55 -8.11 8.95 10.06
CA THR A 55 -8.63 10.09 10.83
C THR A 55 -9.58 9.70 11.97
N VAL A 56 -9.83 8.40 12.15
CA VAL A 56 -10.46 7.83 13.36
C VAL A 56 -9.38 7.74 14.44
N GLU A 57 -9.72 8.06 15.71
CA GLU A 57 -8.79 7.99 16.84
C GLU A 57 -8.03 6.66 16.86
N LEU A 58 -6.78 6.72 16.40
CA LEU A 58 -5.80 5.65 16.49
C LEU A 58 -4.79 6.10 17.55
N ASP A 59 -4.34 5.14 18.36
CA ASP A 59 -3.14 5.29 19.17
C ASP A 59 -1.99 5.76 18.24
N LEU A 60 -1.32 6.85 18.62
CA LEU A 60 -0.31 7.49 17.77
C LEU A 60 0.86 6.56 17.46
N GLU A 61 1.23 5.68 18.39
CA GLU A 61 2.28 4.69 18.16
C GLU A 61 1.84 3.71 17.06
N LEU A 62 0.62 3.20 17.15
CA LEU A 62 0.04 2.29 16.15
C LEU A 62 -0.05 2.93 14.76
N LEU A 63 -0.43 4.21 14.71
CA LEU A 63 -0.49 4.98 13.48
C LEU A 63 0.91 5.17 12.88
N LEU A 64 1.89 5.57 13.69
CA LEU A 64 3.27 5.78 13.25
C LEU A 64 3.90 4.47 12.73
N ASP A 65 3.66 3.36 13.42
CA ASP A 65 4.11 2.04 12.98
C ASP A 65 3.47 1.66 11.64
N HIS A 66 2.16 1.86 11.52
CA HIS A 66 1.44 1.57 10.29
C HIS A 66 1.95 2.40 9.11
N LEU A 67 2.07 3.72 9.27
CA LEU A 67 2.57 4.64 8.24
C LEU A 67 4.03 4.33 7.87
N SER A 68 4.86 3.98 8.86
CA SER A 68 6.26 3.60 8.65
C SER A 68 6.36 2.33 7.82
N LEU A 69 5.58 1.29 8.15
CA LEU A 69 5.53 0.05 7.39
C LEU A 69 5.05 0.29 5.96
N ILE A 70 3.97 1.05 5.78
CA ILE A 70 3.45 1.40 4.46
C ILE A 70 4.50 2.12 3.63
N ARG A 71 5.23 3.07 4.24
CA ARG A 71 6.28 3.81 3.53
C ARG A 71 7.39 2.88 3.04
N VAL A 72 7.78 1.89 3.84
CA VAL A 72 8.76 0.87 3.43
C VAL A 72 8.20 0.02 2.29
N VAL A 73 6.95 -0.46 2.39
CA VAL A 73 6.31 -1.26 1.33
C VAL A 73 6.23 -0.47 0.02
N SER A 74 5.78 0.77 0.09
CA SER A 74 5.67 1.65 -1.08
C SER A 74 7.02 1.87 -1.76
N ASN A 75 8.08 2.07 -0.96
CA ASN A 75 9.44 2.14 -1.50
C ASN A 75 9.87 0.84 -2.19
N LEU A 76 9.62 -0.31 -1.57
CA LEU A 76 9.93 -1.62 -2.17
C LEU A 76 9.16 -1.84 -3.48
N ASN A 77 7.87 -1.48 -3.53
CA ASN A 77 7.07 -1.58 -4.76
C ASN A 77 7.62 -0.67 -5.87
N SER A 78 7.97 0.58 -5.56
CA SER A 78 8.58 1.47 -6.57
C SER A 78 9.92 0.93 -7.08
N ARG A 79 10.75 0.33 -6.21
CA ARG A 79 12.01 -0.31 -6.62
C ARG A 79 11.80 -1.56 -7.47
N ALA A 80 10.74 -2.33 -7.19
CA ALA A 80 10.35 -3.47 -8.01
C ALA A 80 9.93 -3.04 -9.41
N GLU A 81 9.08 -2.02 -9.51
CA GLU A 81 8.61 -1.44 -10.78
C GLU A 81 9.77 -0.86 -11.60
N GLU A 82 10.67 -0.08 -10.97
CA GLU A 82 11.88 0.43 -11.61
C GLU A 82 12.73 -0.71 -12.20
N SER A 83 12.91 -1.79 -11.44
CA SER A 83 13.66 -2.96 -11.89
C SER A 83 12.98 -3.71 -13.04
N LEU A 84 11.64 -3.77 -13.05
CA LEU A 84 10.84 -4.37 -14.12
C LEU A 84 10.92 -3.53 -15.41
N ILE A 85 10.79 -2.22 -15.29
CA ILE A 85 10.92 -1.27 -16.41
C ILE A 85 12.31 -1.42 -17.05
N ASN A 86 13.37 -1.39 -16.24
CA ASN A 86 14.74 -1.56 -16.73
C ASN A 86 14.96 -2.91 -17.42
N TYR A 87 14.30 -3.98 -16.94
CA TYR A 87 14.34 -5.28 -17.60
C TYR A 87 13.72 -5.25 -18.99
N TRP A 88 12.52 -4.69 -19.15
CA TRP A 88 11.87 -4.64 -20.47
C TRP A 88 12.48 -3.62 -21.43
N SER A 89 13.17 -2.60 -20.92
CA SER A 89 13.93 -1.65 -21.74
C SER A 89 15.31 -2.17 -22.18
N SER A 90 15.79 -3.29 -21.62
CA SER A 90 17.07 -3.90 -22.00
C SER A 90 16.92 -4.78 -23.24
N GLU A 91 17.57 -4.39 -24.34
CA GLU A 91 17.54 -5.13 -25.61
C GLU A 91 18.41 -6.40 -25.60
N ASP A 92 19.43 -6.43 -24.74
CA ASP A 92 20.44 -7.49 -24.66
C ASP A 92 20.19 -8.50 -23.54
N GLY A 93 19.13 -8.33 -22.75
CA GLY A 93 18.79 -9.18 -21.62
C GLY A 93 19.84 -9.15 -20.50
N SER A 94 20.69 -8.11 -20.45
CA SER A 94 21.74 -7.96 -19.44
C SER A 94 21.17 -7.65 -18.05
N ILE A 95 19.96 -7.10 -17.98
CA ILE A 95 19.29 -6.79 -16.72
C ILE A 95 18.60 -8.03 -16.17
N SER A 96 18.81 -8.30 -14.88
CA SER A 96 18.24 -9.46 -14.19
C SER A 96 17.01 -9.09 -13.37
N LEU A 97 15.98 -9.94 -13.42
CA LEU A 97 14.78 -9.83 -12.57
C LEU A 97 15.03 -10.20 -11.09
N ALA A 98 16.27 -10.44 -10.68
CA ALA A 98 16.61 -10.85 -9.32
C ALA A 98 16.25 -9.79 -8.27
N ASP A 99 16.56 -8.52 -8.55
CA ASP A 99 16.28 -7.41 -7.64
C ASP A 99 14.77 -7.14 -7.55
N ALA A 100 14.08 -7.08 -8.68
CA ALA A 100 12.61 -6.98 -8.72
C ALA A 100 11.95 -8.06 -7.86
N ARG A 101 12.38 -9.32 -8.00
CA ARG A 101 11.89 -10.43 -7.19
C ARG A 101 12.16 -10.25 -5.69
N ARG A 102 13.34 -9.74 -5.32
CA ARG A 102 13.69 -9.49 -3.90
C ARG A 102 12.77 -8.42 -3.32
N TYR A 103 12.62 -7.29 -4.00
CA TYR A 103 11.77 -6.19 -3.53
C TYR A 103 10.31 -6.61 -3.37
N VAL A 104 9.76 -7.34 -4.36
CA VAL A 104 8.38 -7.85 -4.30
C VAL A 104 8.18 -8.83 -3.15
N ALA A 105 9.14 -9.73 -2.92
CA ALA A 105 9.06 -10.69 -1.82
C ALA A 105 9.05 -9.99 -0.45
N ASP A 106 9.91 -8.98 -0.27
CA ASP A 106 9.93 -8.19 0.96
C ASP A 106 8.65 -7.36 1.13
N ALA A 107 8.13 -6.76 0.05
CA ALA A 107 6.88 -6.02 0.07
C ALA A 107 5.71 -6.91 0.52
N LEU A 108 5.54 -8.09 -0.09
CA LEU A 108 4.48 -9.04 0.27
C LEU A 108 4.59 -9.57 1.72
N ARG A 109 5.82 -9.67 2.24
CA ARG A 109 6.08 -10.13 3.60
C ARG A 109 5.60 -9.13 4.66
N ILE A 110 5.75 -7.83 4.40
CA ILE A 110 5.48 -6.79 5.40
C ILE A 110 4.21 -5.97 5.12
N ALA A 111 3.66 -6.04 3.91
CA ALA A 111 2.46 -5.29 3.54
C ALA A 111 1.23 -5.74 4.35
N PRO A 112 0.50 -4.82 5.00
CA PRO A 112 -0.72 -5.15 5.72
C PRO A 112 -1.77 -5.81 4.80
N GLN A 113 -2.55 -6.77 5.33
CA GLN A 113 -3.37 -7.70 4.53
C GLN A 113 -4.39 -7.03 3.60
N LYS A 114 -4.93 -5.86 3.95
CA LYS A 114 -5.94 -5.14 3.17
C LYS A 114 -5.41 -3.86 2.53
N HIS A 115 -4.14 -3.53 2.76
CA HIS A 115 -3.58 -2.27 2.30
C HIS A 115 -3.36 -2.31 0.78
N PRO A 116 -3.68 -1.24 0.02
CA PRO A 116 -3.47 -1.16 -1.43
C PRO A 116 -2.06 -1.53 -1.91
N GLU A 117 -1.03 -1.13 -1.16
CA GLU A 117 0.36 -1.52 -1.45
C GLU A 117 0.60 -3.05 -1.48
N ARG A 118 -0.25 -3.86 -0.81
CA ARG A 118 -0.22 -5.32 -0.96
C ARG A 118 -0.77 -5.75 -2.33
N GLY A 119 -1.81 -5.09 -2.82
CA GLY A 119 -2.34 -5.28 -4.18
C GLY A 119 -1.29 -4.92 -5.24
N ARG A 120 -0.59 -3.79 -5.04
CA ARG A 120 0.53 -3.37 -5.91
C ARG A 120 1.69 -4.38 -5.89
N ALA A 121 1.99 -4.97 -4.74
CA ALA A 121 2.99 -6.04 -4.65
C ALA A 121 2.56 -7.33 -5.38
N TYR A 122 1.28 -7.71 -5.32
CA TYR A 122 0.74 -8.82 -6.13
C TYR A 122 0.82 -8.54 -7.63
N LYS A 123 0.47 -7.33 -8.08
CA LYS A 123 0.63 -6.88 -9.47
C LYS A 123 2.08 -7.02 -9.94
N ASN A 124 3.04 -6.53 -9.15
CA ASN A 124 4.47 -6.63 -9.47
C ASN A 124 4.95 -8.08 -9.53
N LEU A 125 4.45 -8.96 -8.65
CA LEU A 125 4.75 -10.39 -8.73
C LEU A 125 4.15 -11.04 -9.98
N ALA A 126 2.93 -10.66 -10.37
CA ALA A 126 2.32 -11.14 -11.60
C ALA A 126 3.15 -10.77 -12.83
N TYR A 127 3.67 -9.54 -12.89
CA TYR A 127 4.58 -9.10 -13.96
C TYR A 127 5.84 -9.98 -14.05
N LEU A 128 6.45 -10.31 -12.90
CA LEU A 128 7.59 -11.23 -12.84
C LEU A 128 7.26 -12.63 -13.37
N LEU A 129 6.03 -13.11 -13.13
CA LEU A 129 5.58 -14.41 -13.62
C LEU A 129 5.28 -14.38 -15.11
N LEU A 130 4.67 -13.30 -15.62
CA LEU A 130 4.46 -13.10 -17.07
C LEU A 130 5.79 -13.04 -17.82
N ALA A 131 6.79 -12.34 -17.29
CA ALA A 131 8.13 -12.29 -17.87
C ALA A 131 8.82 -13.67 -17.93
N ARG A 132 8.32 -14.66 -17.18
CA ARG A 132 8.79 -16.05 -17.16
C ARG A 132 7.81 -17.03 -17.81
N ASN A 133 6.83 -16.54 -18.57
CA ASN A 133 5.78 -17.33 -19.22
C ASN A 133 4.97 -18.23 -18.24
N LYS A 134 4.86 -17.82 -16.97
CA LYS A 134 4.05 -18.50 -15.96
C LYS A 134 2.66 -17.87 -15.89
N THR A 135 1.94 -17.90 -17.01
CA THR A 135 0.68 -17.15 -17.20
C THR A 135 -0.39 -17.51 -16.17
N GLN A 136 -0.63 -18.80 -15.91
CA GLN A 136 -1.66 -19.23 -14.95
C GLN A 136 -1.43 -18.62 -13.56
N ALA A 137 -0.23 -18.78 -13.02
CA ALA A 137 0.12 -18.23 -11.71
C ALA A 137 0.14 -16.69 -11.70
N ALA A 138 0.41 -16.04 -12.84
CA ALA A 138 0.28 -14.59 -12.94
C ALA A 138 -1.20 -14.15 -12.84
N CYS A 139 -2.09 -14.80 -13.58
CA CYS A 139 -3.52 -14.47 -13.56
C CYS A 139 -4.16 -14.74 -12.17
N GLU A 140 -3.71 -15.76 -11.44
CA GLU A 140 -4.09 -15.94 -10.02
C GLU A 140 -3.69 -14.74 -9.12
N LEU A 141 -2.48 -14.20 -9.31
CA LEU A 141 -2.01 -13.05 -8.54
C LEU A 141 -2.70 -11.75 -8.93
N ILE A 142 -3.05 -11.60 -10.20
CA ILE A 142 -3.83 -10.46 -10.69
C ILE A 142 -5.23 -10.48 -10.07
N GLY A 143 -5.86 -11.65 -9.95
CA GLY A 143 -7.12 -11.80 -9.19
C GLY A 143 -6.99 -11.31 -7.74
N LYS A 144 -5.90 -11.68 -7.04
CA LYS A 144 -5.64 -11.18 -5.68
C LYS A 144 -5.39 -9.67 -5.62
N ALA A 145 -4.72 -9.11 -6.62
CA ALA A 145 -4.52 -7.66 -6.71
C ALA A 145 -5.86 -6.94 -6.91
N MET A 146 -6.71 -7.45 -7.80
CA MET A 146 -8.05 -6.93 -8.07
C MET A 146 -8.91 -6.95 -6.81
N GLU A 147 -8.94 -8.05 -6.05
CA GLU A 147 -9.69 -8.14 -4.79
C GLU A 147 -9.26 -7.04 -3.79
N VAL A 148 -7.95 -6.79 -3.66
CA VAL A 148 -7.45 -5.74 -2.78
C VAL A 148 -7.86 -4.35 -3.29
N PHE A 149 -7.70 -4.07 -4.58
CA PHE A 149 -8.06 -2.77 -5.13
C PHE A 149 -9.58 -2.51 -5.08
N GLN A 150 -10.39 -3.53 -5.34
CA GLN A 150 -11.86 -3.43 -5.25
C GLN A 150 -12.30 -3.10 -3.83
N GLN A 151 -11.75 -3.79 -2.82
CA GLN A 151 -12.05 -3.51 -1.40
C GLN A 151 -11.69 -2.08 -0.98
N ASN A 152 -10.75 -1.45 -1.67
CA ASN A 152 -10.30 -0.09 -1.40
C ASN A 152 -10.90 0.94 -2.36
N GLY A 153 -11.82 0.57 -3.26
CA GLY A 153 -12.44 1.50 -4.19
C GLY A 153 -11.46 2.11 -5.21
N LEU A 154 -10.42 1.36 -5.57
CA LEU A 154 -9.30 1.79 -6.40
C LEU A 154 -9.49 1.39 -7.87
N MET A 155 -10.37 2.12 -8.57
CA MET A 155 -10.80 1.80 -9.94
C MET A 155 -9.66 1.89 -10.96
N GLU A 156 -8.86 2.96 -10.95
CA GLU A 156 -7.74 3.15 -11.89
C GLU A 156 -6.72 1.99 -11.81
N GLN A 157 -6.48 1.48 -10.61
CA GLN A 157 -5.57 0.36 -10.38
C GLN A 157 -6.14 -0.95 -10.93
N ILE A 158 -7.47 -1.12 -10.93
CA ILE A 158 -8.16 -2.28 -11.54
C ILE A 158 -8.12 -2.18 -13.07
N GLU A 159 -8.26 -0.99 -13.64
CA GLU A 159 -8.09 -0.75 -15.08
C GLU A 159 -6.68 -1.13 -15.54
N GLU A 160 -5.65 -0.74 -14.79
CA GLU A 160 -4.26 -1.14 -15.07
C GLU A 160 -4.08 -2.67 -15.10
N LEU A 161 -4.77 -3.41 -14.22
CA LEU A 161 -4.75 -4.87 -14.23
C LEU A 161 -5.40 -5.44 -15.49
N LEU A 162 -6.46 -4.81 -16.00
CA LEU A 162 -7.10 -5.22 -17.24
C LEU A 162 -6.18 -4.99 -18.44
N GLU A 163 -5.54 -3.82 -18.50
CA GLU A 163 -4.56 -3.48 -19.54
C GLU A 163 -3.42 -4.51 -19.58
N MET A 164 -2.87 -4.86 -18.41
CA MET A 164 -1.79 -5.82 -18.24
C MET A 164 -2.06 -7.19 -18.89
N ILE A 165 -3.32 -7.64 -18.89
CA ILE A 165 -3.72 -8.94 -19.46
C ILE A 165 -4.48 -8.83 -20.77
N SER A 166 -4.77 -7.64 -21.28
CA SER A 166 -5.64 -7.39 -22.43
C SER A 166 -5.28 -8.17 -23.69
N ILE A 167 -3.99 -8.35 -23.97
CA ILE A 167 -3.50 -9.07 -25.15
C ILE A 167 -3.39 -10.59 -24.95
N ARG A 168 -3.67 -11.09 -23.74
CA ARG A 168 -3.55 -12.51 -23.39
C ARG A 168 -4.76 -13.30 -23.89
N THR A 169 -4.50 -14.50 -24.37
CA THR A 169 -5.52 -15.35 -25.03
C THR A 169 -5.81 -16.65 -24.27
N GLU A 170 -4.97 -16.95 -23.28
CA GLU A 170 -5.09 -18.08 -22.38
C GLU A 170 -6.44 -18.04 -21.65
N MET A 171 -7.07 -19.21 -21.48
CA MET A 171 -8.45 -19.32 -20.97
C MET A 171 -8.60 -18.66 -19.60
N GLU A 172 -7.63 -18.87 -18.71
CA GLU A 172 -7.64 -18.34 -17.34
C GLU A 172 -7.62 -16.80 -17.35
N CYS A 173 -6.87 -16.21 -18.28
CA CYS A 173 -6.75 -14.77 -18.38
C CYS A 173 -7.95 -14.15 -19.11
N LYS A 174 -8.59 -14.86 -20.04
CA LYS A 174 -9.89 -14.42 -20.61
C LYS A 174 -10.98 -14.37 -19.54
N MET A 175 -11.11 -15.43 -18.73
CA MET A 175 -12.06 -15.41 -17.62
C MET A 175 -11.75 -14.28 -16.64
N LEU A 176 -10.47 -14.02 -16.38
CA LEU A 176 -10.06 -12.92 -15.51
C LEU A 176 -10.36 -11.54 -16.12
N GLN A 177 -10.17 -11.34 -17.42
CA GLN A 177 -10.56 -10.10 -18.12
C GLN A 177 -12.06 -9.83 -17.97
N GLU A 178 -12.90 -10.85 -18.17
CA GLU A 178 -14.36 -10.73 -18.01
C GLU A 178 -14.74 -10.38 -16.57
N ASN A 179 -14.09 -11.00 -15.59
CA ASN A 179 -14.28 -10.71 -14.17
C ASN A 179 -13.88 -9.28 -13.81
N ILE A 180 -12.69 -8.82 -14.24
CA ILE A 180 -12.22 -7.45 -14.00
C ILE A 180 -13.18 -6.44 -14.63
N ALA A 181 -13.60 -6.68 -15.87
CA ALA A 181 -14.54 -5.80 -16.55
C ALA A 181 -15.92 -5.76 -15.87
N ALA A 182 -16.36 -6.87 -15.25
CA ALA A 182 -17.58 -6.89 -14.45
C ALA A 182 -17.44 -6.04 -13.18
N VAL A 183 -16.33 -6.20 -12.46
CA VAL A 183 -16.03 -5.40 -11.25
C VAL A 183 -15.98 -3.90 -11.57
N LEU A 184 -15.32 -3.51 -12.66
CA LEU A 184 -15.26 -2.10 -13.08
C LEU A 184 -16.66 -1.52 -13.32
N ARG A 185 -17.52 -2.24 -14.05
CA ARG A 185 -18.91 -1.81 -14.30
C ARG A 185 -19.72 -1.69 -13.01
N GLU A 186 -19.55 -2.61 -12.06
CA GLU A 186 -20.22 -2.55 -10.75
C GLU A 186 -19.78 -1.30 -9.98
N MET A 187 -18.48 -1.03 -9.93
CA MET A 187 -17.93 0.13 -9.25
C MET A 187 -18.31 1.47 -9.91
N GLU A 188 -18.44 1.52 -11.24
CA GLU A 188 -18.93 2.70 -11.97
C GLU A 188 -20.36 3.06 -11.55
N VAL A 189 -21.22 2.06 -11.36
CA VAL A 189 -22.61 2.25 -10.92
C VAL A 189 -22.68 2.72 -9.47
N GLU A 190 -21.78 2.24 -8.61
CA GLU A 190 -21.74 2.67 -7.19
C GLU A 190 -21.25 4.12 -7.02
N LEU A 191 -20.52 4.65 -8.00
CA LEU A 191 -19.96 6.01 -7.98
C LEU A 191 -20.84 7.05 -8.71
N SER A 192 -21.85 6.61 -9.46
CA SER A 192 -22.81 7.45 -10.22
C SER A 192 -24.06 7.81 -9.41
#